data_AF-A0A3E4ZD90-F1
#
_entry.id   AF-A0A3E4ZD90-F1
#
_cell.length_a   1.000
_cell.length_b   1.000
_cell.length_c   1.000
_cell.angle_alpha   90.00
_cell.angle_beta   90.00
_cell.angle_gamma   90.00
#
_symmetry.space_group_name_H-M   'P 1'
#
loop_
_entity.id
_entity.type
_entity.pdbx_description
1 polymer ?
#
loop_
_entity_poly.entity_id
_entity_poly.type
_entity_poly.pdbx_seq_one_letter_code
_entity_poly.pdbx_strand_id
1 'polypeptide(L)'
;MFFYIKCVLFVLVLSISGEISAQEKRDSVRIYFHQGKVNIDTCLLDNGNEMERFAKICSALNDSVRLIRKIQIIGGASPEGGGLLNGRLSEKRAEVLWRYISPYIKIPVLEWDFHFSGSDWNGLITMVRADVNVPEREDVLRLLEKIVRLENQDSPYWGGELKRLKGGRPYSYYYDFYKLFTIK
;
A
#
# COMPACT_ATOMS: atom_id res chain seq x y z
N MET A 1 -33.47 73.09 7.53
CA MET A 1 -34.36 71.92 7.30
C MET A 1 -33.55 70.91 6.50
N PHE A 2 -33.17 69.80 7.14
CA PHE A 2 -32.22 68.79 6.64
C PHE A 2 -32.80 68.01 5.46
N PHE A 3 -32.06 67.89 4.35
CA PHE A 3 -32.37 66.95 3.27
C PHE A 3 -31.65 65.62 3.49
N TYR A 4 -32.39 64.55 3.21
CA TYR A 4 -32.24 63.19 3.72
C TYR A 4 -31.25 62.37 2.87
N ILE A 5 -30.35 61.65 3.55
CA ILE A 5 -29.49 60.60 3.01
C ILE A 5 -30.35 59.46 2.46
N LYS A 6 -30.01 58.94 1.26
CA LYS A 6 -30.06 57.50 0.97
C LYS A 6 -29.22 57.17 -0.25
N CYS A 7 -27.91 57.12 -0.03
CA CYS A 7 -27.03 56.20 -0.75
C CYS A 7 -27.57 54.79 -0.49
N VAL A 8 -28.21 54.16 -1.48
CA VAL A 8 -28.46 52.72 -1.44
C VAL A 8 -27.62 52.08 -2.52
N LEU A 9 -26.49 51.59 -2.01
CA LEU A 9 -25.50 50.68 -2.55
C LEU A 9 -26.14 49.63 -3.49
N PHE A 10 -25.62 49.56 -4.71
CA PHE A 10 -25.85 48.48 -5.66
C PHE A 10 -25.10 47.23 -5.16
N VAL A 11 -25.73 46.40 -4.31
CA VAL A 11 -25.15 45.11 -3.89
C VAL A 11 -25.57 44.05 -4.88
N LEU A 12 -24.72 43.85 -5.89
CA LEU A 12 -24.74 42.72 -6.81
C LEU A 12 -24.35 41.48 -6.00
N VAL A 13 -25.35 40.76 -5.46
CA VAL A 13 -25.13 39.44 -4.85
C VAL A 13 -24.85 38.47 -6.00
N LEU A 14 -23.57 38.37 -6.38
CA LEU A 14 -23.08 37.23 -7.13
C LEU A 14 -23.12 36.03 -6.17
N SER A 15 -24.24 35.31 -6.21
CA SER A 15 -24.31 33.95 -5.71
C SER A 15 -23.35 33.11 -6.53
N ILE A 16 -22.07 33.10 -6.13
CA ILE A 16 -21.15 32.05 -6.54
C ILE A 16 -21.61 30.83 -5.76
N SER A 17 -22.58 30.12 -6.32
CA SER A 17 -22.86 28.72 -6.01
C SER A 17 -21.66 27.92 -6.48
N GLY A 18 -20.54 28.07 -5.79
CA GLY A 18 -19.44 27.12 -5.89
C GLY A 18 -19.97 25.85 -5.25
N GLU A 19 -20.45 24.91 -6.07
CA GLU A 19 -20.48 23.52 -5.65
C GLU A 19 -19.04 23.16 -5.29
N ILE A 20 -18.70 23.24 -4.00
CA ILE A 20 -17.47 22.69 -3.47
C ILE A 20 -17.67 21.18 -3.52
N SER A 21 -17.47 20.60 -4.70
CA SER A 21 -17.28 19.17 -4.81
C SER A 21 -16.02 18.87 -4.03
N ALA A 22 -16.18 18.24 -2.86
CA ALA A 22 -15.08 17.77 -2.06
C ALA A 22 -14.36 16.68 -2.88
N GLN A 23 -13.31 17.08 -3.61
CA GLN A 23 -12.54 16.16 -4.43
C GLN A 23 -11.89 15.10 -3.53
N GLU A 24 -12.29 13.84 -3.71
CA GLU A 24 -11.66 12.72 -3.03
C GLU A 24 -10.25 12.54 -3.60
N LYS A 25 -9.24 12.86 -2.81
CA LYS A 25 -7.85 12.57 -3.15
C LYS A 25 -7.46 11.22 -2.54
N ARG A 26 -6.91 10.34 -3.38
CA ARG A 26 -6.30 9.08 -2.95
C ARG A 26 -4.79 9.17 -3.10
N ASP A 27 -4.08 8.84 -2.03
CA ASP A 27 -2.63 8.69 -2.01
C ASP A 27 -2.31 7.29 -1.47
N SER A 28 -1.23 6.68 -1.97
CA SER A 28 -0.68 5.43 -1.45
C SER A 28 0.83 5.53 -1.37
N VAL A 29 1.42 4.82 -0.40
CA VAL A 29 2.87 4.68 -0.23
C VAL A 29 3.21 3.20 -0.18
N ARG A 30 4.44 2.83 -0.51
CA ARG A 30 4.85 1.42 -0.54
C ARG A 30 6.15 1.22 0.21
N ILE A 31 6.11 0.37 1.23
CA ILE A 31 7.27 0.09 2.08
C ILE A 31 7.73 -1.35 1.89
N TYR A 32 9.03 -1.53 1.71
CA TYR A 32 9.67 -2.82 1.47
C TYR A 32 10.32 -3.38 2.74
N PHE A 33 10.32 -4.69 2.87
CA PHE A 33 10.95 -5.40 3.98
C PHE A 33 11.93 -6.45 3.48
N HIS A 34 13.05 -6.59 4.19
CA HIS A 34 13.95 -7.73 4.03
C HIS A 34 13.19 -9.04 4.29
N GLN A 35 13.63 -10.11 3.61
CA GLN A 35 13.05 -11.43 3.78
C GLN A 35 13.06 -11.91 5.23
N GLY A 36 11.91 -12.40 5.71
CA GLY A 36 11.75 -12.90 7.08
C GLY A 36 11.91 -11.85 8.18
N LYS A 37 12.06 -10.56 7.83
CA LYS A 37 12.18 -9.46 8.78
C LYS A 37 10.90 -8.65 8.86
N VAL A 38 10.68 -8.07 10.04
CA VAL A 38 9.55 -7.17 10.37
C VAL A 38 9.99 -5.73 10.61
N ASN A 39 11.29 -5.47 10.74
CA ASN A 39 11.81 -4.14 10.99
C ASN A 39 11.87 -3.35 9.68
N ILE A 40 11.44 -2.09 9.74
CA ILE A 40 11.60 -1.14 8.65
C ILE A 40 13.08 -0.79 8.52
N ASP A 41 13.61 -0.90 7.31
CA ASP A 41 14.93 -0.39 6.94
C ASP A 41 14.73 0.78 5.97
N THR A 42 15.06 1.99 6.39
CA THR A 42 14.87 3.21 5.59
C THR A 42 15.85 3.31 4.42
N CYS A 43 16.96 2.58 4.46
CA CYS A 43 17.95 2.51 3.39
C CYS A 43 17.60 1.46 2.33
N LEU A 44 16.54 0.68 2.56
CA LEU A 44 16.12 -0.38 1.66
C LEU A 44 15.29 0.18 0.51
N LEU A 45 15.82 0.07 -0.71
CA LEU A 45 15.22 0.67 -1.91
C LEU A 45 14.88 2.15 -1.66
N ASP A 46 13.60 2.51 -1.85
CA ASP A 46 13.09 3.87 -1.75
C ASP A 46 12.31 4.11 -0.45
N ASN A 47 12.45 3.22 0.54
CA ASN A 47 11.69 3.29 1.79
C ASN A 47 11.82 4.65 2.49
N GLY A 48 13.03 5.20 2.57
CA GLY A 48 13.26 6.51 3.18
C GLY A 48 12.43 7.62 2.52
N ASN A 49 12.42 7.66 1.19
CA ASN A 49 11.68 8.66 0.43
C ASN A 49 10.16 8.44 0.53
N GLU A 50 9.70 7.19 0.49
CA GLU A 50 8.28 6.87 0.67
C GLU A 50 7.76 7.23 2.07
N MET A 51 8.59 7.03 3.11
CA MET A 51 8.28 7.47 4.48
C MET A 51 8.24 8.99 4.61
N GLU A 52 9.18 9.69 3.99
CA GLU A 52 9.18 11.16 3.98
C GLU A 52 7.95 11.70 3.23
N ARG A 53 7.61 11.10 2.10
CA ARG A 53 6.41 11.44 1.32
C ARG A 53 5.14 11.23 2.15
N PHE A 54 5.03 10.11 2.88
CA PHE A 54 3.93 9.87 3.80
C PHE A 54 3.82 10.99 4.85
N ALA A 55 4.93 11.34 5.51
CA ALA A 55 4.95 12.39 6.52
C ALA A 55 4.49 13.75 5.95
N LYS A 56 4.90 14.09 4.72
CA LYS A 56 4.45 15.30 4.01
C LYS A 56 2.95 15.29 3.73
N ILE A 57 2.40 14.16 3.28
CA ILE A 57 0.95 13.99 3.08
C ILE A 57 0.19 14.23 4.39
N CYS A 58 0.63 13.59 5.48
CA CYS A 58 0.02 13.78 6.79
C CYS A 58 0.11 15.22 7.29
N SER A 59 1.26 15.89 7.14
CA SER A 59 1.40 17.30 7.50
C SER A 59 0.41 18.19 6.75
N ALA A 60 0.32 18.03 5.43
CA ALA A 60 -0.60 18.81 4.60
C ALA A 60 -2.08 18.56 4.95
N LEU A 61 -2.41 17.33 5.36
CA LEU A 61 -3.75 16.98 5.82
C LEU A 61 -4.06 17.58 7.20
N ASN A 62 -3.09 17.55 8.12
CA ASN A 62 -3.24 18.08 9.47
C ASN A 62 -3.47 19.60 9.50
N ASP A 63 -2.92 20.33 8.53
CA ASP A 63 -3.10 21.78 8.41
C ASP A 63 -4.39 22.16 7.65
N SER A 64 -5.24 21.18 7.32
CA SER A 64 -6.48 21.38 6.56
C SER A 64 -7.72 21.11 7.42
N VAL A 65 -8.86 21.70 7.04
CA VAL A 65 -10.18 21.39 7.66
C VAL A 65 -10.77 20.05 7.18
N ARG A 66 -9.96 19.21 6.53
CA ARG A 66 -10.41 17.93 5.96
C ARG A 66 -10.35 16.82 7.01
N LEU A 67 -11.07 15.75 6.74
CA LEU A 67 -10.98 14.48 7.45
C LEU A 67 -10.40 13.40 6.54
N ILE A 68 -9.87 12.33 7.12
CA ILE A 68 -9.47 11.15 6.37
C ILE A 68 -10.65 10.19 6.32
N ARG A 69 -11.14 9.87 5.12
CA ARG A 69 -12.24 8.91 4.96
C ARG A 69 -11.81 7.51 5.37
N LYS A 70 -10.67 7.05 4.88
CA LYS A 70 -10.19 5.68 5.09
C LYS A 70 -8.68 5.64 5.06
N ILE A 71 -8.08 4.91 5.99
CA ILE A 71 -6.71 4.43 5.87
C ILE A 71 -6.76 2.92 5.77
N GLN A 72 -6.08 2.41 4.75
CA GLN A 72 -5.91 0.98 4.52
C GLN A 72 -4.44 0.63 4.60
N ILE A 73 -4.11 -0.40 5.38
CA ILE A 73 -2.75 -0.96 5.46
C ILE A 73 -2.82 -2.41 5.00
N ILE A 74 -2.10 -2.72 3.94
CA ILE A 74 -2.08 -4.04 3.31
C ILE A 74 -0.73 -4.69 3.54
N GLY A 75 -0.65 -5.57 4.54
CA GLY A 75 0.54 -6.34 4.84
C GLY A 75 0.68 -7.55 3.92
N GLY A 76 1.80 -7.65 3.20
CA GLY A 76 2.19 -8.81 2.40
C GLY A 76 3.41 -9.53 2.96
N ALA A 77 3.43 -10.85 2.83
CA ALA A 77 4.59 -11.68 3.05
C ALA A 77 4.93 -12.46 1.78
N SER A 78 6.15 -12.95 1.77
CA SER A 78 6.72 -13.65 0.64
C SER A 78 6.32 -15.14 0.69
N PRO A 79 5.99 -15.81 -0.42
CA PRO A 79 5.34 -17.13 -0.42
C PRO A 79 6.16 -18.30 0.13
N GLU A 80 7.38 -18.09 0.64
CA GLU A 80 8.31 -19.16 0.99
C GLU A 80 8.06 -19.79 2.35
N GLY A 81 7.45 -19.07 3.28
CA GLY A 81 7.20 -19.51 4.66
C GLY A 81 5.96 -20.40 4.83
N GLY A 82 5.07 -20.44 3.83
CA GLY A 82 3.75 -21.07 3.96
C GLY A 82 2.75 -20.21 4.74
N GLY A 83 1.45 -20.47 4.57
CA GLY A 83 0.36 -19.58 4.99
C GLY A 83 0.43 -19.06 6.43
N LEU A 84 0.71 -19.94 7.40
CA LEU A 84 0.75 -19.55 8.82
C LEU A 84 1.93 -18.61 9.16
N LEU A 85 3.12 -18.87 8.61
CA LEU A 85 4.28 -18.01 8.83
C LEU A 85 4.11 -16.68 8.09
N ASN A 86 3.57 -16.74 6.87
CA ASN A 86 3.34 -15.57 6.04
C ASN A 86 2.26 -14.66 6.62
N GLY A 87 1.16 -15.22 7.12
CA GLY A 87 0.11 -14.48 7.81
C GLY A 87 0.65 -13.71 9.02
N ARG A 88 1.41 -14.39 9.90
CA ARG A 88 2.07 -13.74 11.05
C ARG A 88 3.06 -12.67 10.63
N LEU A 89 3.80 -12.89 9.54
CA LEU A 89 4.78 -11.94 9.05
C LEU A 89 4.11 -10.70 8.45
N SER A 90 3.06 -10.88 7.65
CA SER A 90 2.26 -9.77 7.09
C SER A 90 1.60 -8.92 8.17
N GLU A 91 1.06 -9.56 9.21
CA GLU A 91 0.42 -8.89 10.33
C GLU A 91 1.43 -8.03 11.11
N LYS A 92 2.56 -8.63 11.55
CA LYS A 92 3.60 -7.90 12.28
C LYS A 92 4.19 -6.74 11.49
N ARG A 93 4.33 -6.92 10.19
CA ARG A 93 4.81 -5.88 9.27
C ARG A 93 3.85 -4.69 9.21
N ALA A 94 2.56 -4.95 9.08
CA ALA A 94 1.53 -3.92 9.13
C ALA A 94 1.49 -3.22 10.50
N GLU A 95 1.64 -3.95 11.59
CA GLU A 95 1.72 -3.38 12.95
C GLU A 95 2.92 -2.44 13.11
N VAL A 96 4.10 -2.84 12.63
CA VAL A 96 5.31 -2.01 12.68
C VAL A 96 5.13 -0.74 11.84
N LEU A 97 4.55 -0.87 10.63
CA LEU A 97 4.23 0.30 9.81
C LEU A 97 3.26 1.23 10.53
N TRP A 98 2.18 0.67 11.11
CA TRP A 98 1.20 1.44 11.85
C TRP A 98 1.81 2.23 13.02
N ARG A 99 2.65 1.57 13.83
CA ARG A 99 3.39 2.24 14.92
C ARG A 99 4.27 3.38 14.42
N TYR A 100 4.86 3.23 13.24
CA TYR A 100 5.67 4.28 12.63
C TYR A 100 4.83 5.46 12.14
N ILE A 101 3.69 5.20 11.48
CA ILE A 101 2.92 6.25 10.79
C ILE A 101 1.89 6.95 11.67
N SER A 102 1.31 6.25 12.65
CA SER A 102 0.22 6.76 13.49
C SER A 102 0.52 8.10 14.18
N PRO A 103 1.75 8.42 14.65
CA PRO A 103 2.03 9.72 15.27
C PRO A 103 1.92 10.91 14.30
N TYR A 104 2.00 10.68 13.00
CA TYR A 104 1.87 11.74 11.99
C TYR A 104 0.41 12.13 11.72
N ILE A 105 -0.55 11.31 12.12
CA ILE A 105 -1.97 11.50 11.83
C ILE A 105 -2.62 12.21 13.02
N LYS A 106 -2.98 13.49 12.85
CA LYS A 106 -3.54 14.32 13.93
C LYS A 106 -5.00 14.72 13.71
N ILE A 107 -5.57 14.36 12.56
CA ILE A 107 -6.95 14.65 12.19
C ILE A 107 -7.84 13.41 12.30
N PRO A 108 -9.17 13.58 12.43
CA PRO A 108 -10.09 12.45 12.51
C PRO A 108 -10.03 11.53 11.28
N VAL A 109 -10.07 10.23 11.54
CA VAL A 109 -10.13 9.17 10.54
C VAL A 109 -11.45 8.42 10.72
N LEU A 110 -12.26 8.33 9.67
CA LEU A 110 -13.58 7.71 9.75
C LEU A 110 -13.52 6.18 9.72
N GLU A 111 -12.60 5.62 8.94
CA GLU A 111 -12.47 4.17 8.75
C GLU A 111 -11.00 3.74 8.77
N TRP A 112 -10.76 2.63 9.48
CA TRP A 112 -9.49 1.93 9.51
C TRP A 112 -9.68 0.52 8.98
N ASP A 113 -8.80 0.11 8.07
CA ASP A 113 -8.85 -1.21 7.46
C ASP A 113 -7.44 -1.81 7.41
N PHE A 114 -7.30 -2.99 8.00
CA PHE A 114 -6.04 -3.74 8.02
C PHE A 114 -6.27 -5.04 7.27
N HIS A 115 -5.57 -5.22 6.15
CA HIS A 115 -5.65 -6.42 5.35
C HIS A 115 -4.31 -7.14 5.37
N PHE A 116 -4.33 -8.43 5.71
CA PHE A 116 -3.14 -9.27 5.73
C PHE A 116 -3.32 -10.36 4.69
N SER A 117 -2.67 -10.19 3.54
CA SER A 117 -2.87 -11.09 2.40
C SER A 117 -2.08 -12.39 2.51
N GLY A 118 -1.36 -12.62 3.61
CA GLY A 118 -0.45 -13.75 3.73
C GLY A 118 0.61 -13.67 2.63
N SER A 119 0.50 -14.53 1.62
CA SER A 119 1.43 -14.52 0.49
C SER A 119 1.01 -13.50 -0.59
N ASP A 120 1.85 -12.52 -0.90
CA ASP A 120 1.57 -11.50 -1.94
C ASP A 120 1.81 -12.05 -3.37
N TRP A 121 0.92 -12.95 -3.80
CA TRP A 121 0.97 -13.57 -5.13
C TRP A 121 0.84 -12.54 -6.26
N ASN A 122 0.03 -11.50 -6.08
CA ASN A 122 -0.16 -10.44 -7.09
C ASN A 122 1.07 -9.55 -7.22
N GLY A 123 1.74 -9.22 -6.11
CA GLY A 123 3.04 -8.58 -6.12
C GLY A 123 4.07 -9.41 -6.87
N LEU A 124 4.11 -10.73 -6.62
CA LEU A 124 5.02 -11.64 -7.32
C LEU A 124 4.74 -11.69 -8.84
N ILE A 125 3.47 -11.76 -9.27
CA ILE A 125 3.11 -11.69 -10.71
C ILE A 125 3.63 -10.38 -11.32
N THR A 126 3.44 -9.26 -10.64
CA THR A 126 3.86 -7.95 -11.13
C THR A 126 5.38 -7.89 -11.33
N MET A 127 6.16 -8.42 -10.38
CA MET A 127 7.61 -8.47 -10.49
C MET A 127 8.06 -9.40 -11.62
N VAL A 128 7.51 -10.62 -11.70
CA VAL A 128 7.88 -11.58 -12.75
C VAL A 128 7.55 -11.04 -14.15
N ARG A 129 6.47 -10.28 -14.30
CA ARG A 129 6.16 -9.60 -15.58
C ARG A 129 7.16 -8.50 -15.92
N ALA A 130 7.67 -7.78 -14.92
CA ALA A 130 8.61 -6.68 -15.10
C ALA A 130 10.04 -7.15 -15.42
N ASP A 131 10.45 -8.33 -14.94
CA ASP A 131 11.80 -8.86 -15.17
C ASP A 131 11.83 -9.92 -16.26
N VAL A 132 12.48 -9.57 -17.37
CA VAL A 132 12.67 -10.45 -18.53
C VAL A 132 13.69 -11.56 -18.28
N ASN A 133 14.50 -11.46 -17.23
CA ASN A 133 15.57 -12.42 -16.94
C ASN A 133 15.12 -13.58 -16.05
N VAL A 134 13.88 -13.57 -15.56
CA VAL A 134 13.34 -14.66 -14.72
C VAL A 134 13.40 -15.97 -15.51
N PRO A 135 14.09 -17.01 -14.99
CA PRO A 135 14.11 -18.32 -15.62
C PRO A 135 12.70 -18.88 -15.74
N GLU A 136 12.38 -19.45 -16.89
CA GLU A 136 11.12 -20.17 -17.16
C GLU A 136 9.88 -19.31 -16.83
N ARG A 137 10.00 -18.00 -17.11
CA ARG A 137 9.06 -16.94 -16.76
C ARG A 137 7.61 -17.29 -17.10
N GLU A 138 7.35 -17.82 -18.29
CA GLU A 138 5.99 -18.14 -18.72
C GLU A 138 5.39 -19.30 -17.92
N ASP A 139 6.20 -20.29 -17.50
CA ASP A 139 5.76 -21.35 -16.60
C ASP A 139 5.46 -20.80 -15.19
N VAL A 140 6.30 -19.89 -14.69
CA VAL A 140 6.08 -19.21 -13.41
C VAL A 140 4.77 -18.43 -13.44
N LEU A 141 4.56 -17.60 -14.47
CA LEU A 141 3.33 -16.80 -14.61
C LEU A 141 2.08 -17.67 -14.68
N ARG A 142 2.10 -18.77 -15.44
CA ARG A 142 0.98 -19.72 -15.48
C ARG A 142 0.64 -20.28 -14.10
N LEU A 143 1.65 -20.65 -13.31
CA LEU A 143 1.43 -21.15 -11.95
C LEU A 143 0.85 -20.07 -11.04
N LEU A 144 1.42 -18.86 -11.05
CA LEU A 144 0.97 -17.76 -10.20
C LEU A 144 -0.45 -17.31 -10.55
N GLU A 145 -0.77 -17.17 -11.83
CA GLU A 145 -2.12 -16.83 -12.29
C GLU A 145 -3.15 -17.91 -11.94
N LYS A 146 -2.74 -19.19 -11.91
CA LYS A 146 -3.58 -20.27 -11.39
C LYS A 146 -3.84 -20.09 -9.90
N ILE A 147 -2.80 -19.81 -9.09
CA ILE A 147 -2.93 -19.65 -7.63
C ILE A 147 -3.91 -18.52 -7.27
N VAL A 148 -3.79 -17.36 -7.91
CA VAL A 148 -4.64 -16.18 -7.62
C VAL A 148 -6.12 -16.42 -7.96
N ARG A 149 -6.43 -17.36 -8.87
CA ARG A 149 -7.82 -17.74 -9.20
C ARG A 149 -8.46 -18.68 -8.18
N LEU A 150 -7.68 -19.22 -7.24
CA LEU A 150 -8.18 -20.16 -6.24
C LEU A 150 -8.66 -19.42 -4.99
N GLU A 151 -9.61 -20.02 -4.28
CA GLU A 151 -10.11 -19.46 -3.02
C GLU A 151 -9.13 -19.72 -1.85
N ASN A 152 -8.28 -20.75 -1.94
CA ASN A 152 -7.34 -21.15 -0.89
C ASN A 152 -5.88 -20.84 -1.27
N GLN A 153 -5.60 -19.56 -1.51
CA GLN A 153 -4.31 -19.05 -1.98
C GLN A 153 -3.23 -19.14 -0.91
N ASP A 154 -3.61 -19.09 0.35
CA ASP A 154 -2.70 -19.18 1.51
C ASP A 154 -2.29 -20.60 1.85
N SER A 155 -2.78 -21.60 1.11
CA SER A 155 -2.35 -22.97 1.31
C SER A 155 -0.82 -23.09 1.19
N PRO A 156 -0.14 -23.68 2.19
CA PRO A 156 1.31 -23.87 2.16
C PRO A 156 1.76 -24.77 1.00
N TYR A 157 0.83 -25.50 0.38
CA TYR A 157 1.06 -26.28 -0.83
C TYR A 157 1.64 -25.44 -1.98
N TRP A 158 1.11 -24.23 -2.20
CA TRP A 158 1.47 -23.40 -3.36
C TRP A 158 2.90 -22.88 -3.29
N GLY A 159 3.36 -22.51 -2.10
CA GLY A 159 4.78 -22.16 -1.88
C GLY A 159 5.70 -23.34 -2.18
N GLY A 160 5.30 -24.56 -1.81
CA GLY A 160 6.03 -25.78 -2.16
C GLY A 160 6.04 -26.09 -3.65
N GLU A 161 4.94 -25.83 -4.35
CA GLU A 161 4.83 -26.05 -5.79
C GLU A 161 5.73 -25.09 -6.57
N LEU A 162 5.75 -23.81 -6.19
CA LEU A 162 6.68 -22.83 -6.77
C LEU A 162 8.15 -23.24 -6.55
N LYS A 163 8.49 -23.75 -5.37
CA LYS A 163 9.85 -24.25 -5.05
C LYS A 163 10.28 -25.44 -5.91
N ARG A 164 9.34 -26.28 -6.35
CA ARG A 164 9.64 -27.47 -7.17
C ARG A 164 9.59 -27.18 -8.67
N LEU A 165 8.94 -26.09 -9.08
CA LEU A 165 8.77 -25.73 -10.48
C LEU A 165 10.13 -25.68 -11.20
N LYS A 166 10.27 -26.47 -12.27
CA LYS A 166 11.48 -26.54 -13.12
C LYS A 166 12.76 -26.78 -12.32
N GLY A 167 12.68 -27.65 -11.31
CA GLY A 167 13.81 -27.99 -10.45
C GLY A 167 14.21 -26.87 -9.48
N GLY A 168 13.32 -25.90 -9.25
CA GLY A 168 13.53 -24.79 -8.32
C GLY A 168 14.35 -23.63 -8.87
N ARG A 169 14.82 -23.68 -10.13
CA ARG A 169 15.63 -22.59 -10.72
C ARG A 169 14.94 -21.22 -10.68
N PRO A 170 13.65 -21.08 -11.04
CA PRO A 170 12.99 -19.78 -10.97
C PRO A 170 12.83 -19.30 -9.52
N TYR A 171 12.60 -20.23 -8.60
CA TYR A 171 12.49 -19.94 -7.17
C TYR A 171 13.83 -19.48 -6.59
N SER A 172 14.94 -20.12 -6.94
CA SER A 172 16.29 -19.71 -6.52
C SER A 172 16.67 -18.34 -7.07
N TYR A 173 16.43 -18.12 -8.37
CA TYR A 173 16.64 -16.80 -8.98
C TYR A 173 15.86 -15.71 -8.23
N TYR A 174 14.59 -15.98 -7.94
CA TYR A 174 13.77 -15.10 -7.13
C TYR A 174 14.35 -14.87 -5.72
N TYR A 175 14.74 -15.94 -5.02
CA TYR A 175 15.28 -15.88 -3.66
C TYR A 175 16.57 -15.04 -3.58
N ASP A 176 17.41 -15.13 -4.61
CA ASP A 176 18.71 -14.46 -4.65
C ASP A 176 18.61 -12.99 -5.10
N PHE A 177 17.74 -12.70 -6.08
CA PHE A 177 17.63 -11.38 -6.71
C PHE A 177 16.50 -10.49 -6.16
N TYR A 178 15.44 -11.08 -5.60
CA TYR A 178 14.27 -10.36 -5.09
C TYR A 178 14.15 -10.50 -3.57
N LYS A 179 14.85 -9.64 -2.83
CA LYS A 179 14.85 -9.64 -1.36
C LYS A 179 13.73 -8.80 -0.72
N LEU A 180 12.73 -8.39 -1.49
CA LEU A 180 11.99 -7.15 -1.23
C LEU A 180 10.48 -7.33 -1.41
N PHE A 181 9.73 -7.16 -0.32
CA PHE A 181 8.27 -7.34 -0.33
C PHE A 181 7.54 -6.20 0.35
N THR A 182 6.37 -5.91 -0.21
CA THR A 182 5.70 -4.63 -0.06
C THR A 182 4.58 -4.70 0.95
N ILE A 183 4.51 -3.70 1.82
CA ILE A 183 3.27 -3.22 2.41
C ILE A 183 2.79 -2.07 1.53
N LYS A 184 1.49 -2.03 1.23
CA LYS A 184 0.82 -0.89 0.58
C LYS A 184 -0.13 -0.20 1.55
#